data_AF-A0AA36ATM5-F1
#
_entry.id   AF-A0AA36ATM5-F1
#
_cell.length_a   1.000
_cell.length_b   1.000
_cell.length_c   1.000
_cell.angle_alpha   90.00
_cell.angle_beta   90.00
_cell.angle_gamma   90.00
#
_symmetry.space_group_name_H-M   'P 1'
#
loop_
_entity.id
_entity.type
_entity.pdbx_description
1 polymer ?
#
loop_
_entity_poly.entity_id
_entity_poly.type
_entity_poly.pdbx_seq_one_letter_code
_entity_poly.pdbx_strand_id
1 'polypeptide(L)'
;MTLVSKCIISVLQRPKISGIPSLVLPTRHNSSGNAHFKSKKNVLVGTTDDNMTFVCWHPEIPFPYEYSKPLPRKLPEIQEAESPMKVQHLLAEKLRLRPDGPTNQELANIFFTTKHRWFPKPEKRYKKPNEPKDRERL
;
A
#
# COMPACT_ATOMS: atom_id res chain seq x y z
N MET A 1 -19.15 -29.29 -46.43
CA MET A 1 -19.95 -28.28 -45.71
C MET A 1 -20.26 -28.80 -44.31
N THR A 2 -19.87 -27.99 -43.31
CA THR A 2 -20.32 -27.93 -41.91
C THR A 2 -20.38 -29.21 -41.07
N LEU A 3 -19.46 -29.31 -40.10
CA LEU A 3 -19.77 -29.85 -38.77
C LEU A 3 -19.12 -28.96 -37.72
N VAL A 4 -19.91 -27.99 -37.26
CA VAL A 4 -19.64 -27.14 -36.11
C VAL A 4 -19.81 -28.02 -34.87
N SER A 5 -18.73 -28.31 -34.14
CA SER A 5 -18.81 -29.04 -32.88
C SER A 5 -18.13 -28.26 -31.75
N LYS A 6 -18.95 -27.40 -31.13
CA LYS A 6 -19.07 -27.19 -29.68
C LYS A 6 -17.76 -27.26 -28.86
N CYS A 7 -16.99 -26.17 -28.84
CA CYS A 7 -16.09 -25.88 -27.72
C CYS A 7 -16.94 -25.41 -26.53
N ILE A 8 -17.44 -26.38 -25.76
CA ILE A 8 -18.07 -26.13 -24.46
C ILE A 8 -16.95 -25.89 -23.44
N ILE A 9 -17.08 -24.76 -22.77
CA ILE A 9 -16.36 -24.29 -21.59
C ILE A 9 -16.27 -25.44 -20.56
N SER A 10 -15.08 -25.97 -20.32
CA SER A 10 -14.73 -26.74 -19.12
C SER A 10 -13.61 -25.96 -18.40
N VAL A 11 -13.98 -25.11 -17.45
CA VAL A 11 -13.98 -25.42 -16.02
C VAL A 11 -12.56 -25.74 -15.52
N LEU A 12 -11.93 -24.69 -14.97
CA LEU A 12 -11.13 -24.71 -13.75
C LEU A 12 -10.70 -26.10 -13.25
N GLN A 13 -9.61 -26.63 -13.79
CA GLN A 13 -8.90 -27.74 -13.14
C GLN A 13 -7.43 -27.39 -13.04
N ARG A 14 -6.97 -27.17 -11.81
CA ARG A 14 -5.55 -26.97 -11.49
C ARG A 14 -4.78 -28.19 -12.03
N PRO A 15 -3.71 -28.02 -12.82
CA PRO A 15 -2.91 -29.15 -13.25
C PRO A 15 -2.26 -29.80 -12.02
N LYS A 16 -2.54 -31.09 -11.83
CA LYS A 16 -1.97 -31.91 -10.77
C LYS A 16 -0.54 -32.25 -11.19
N ILE A 17 0.42 -31.42 -10.80
CA ILE A 17 1.85 -31.66 -11.05
C ILE A 17 2.27 -32.82 -10.14
N SER A 18 2.44 -34.00 -10.72
CA SER A 18 2.94 -35.19 -10.03
C SER A 18 4.46 -35.15 -9.93
N GLY A 19 4.97 -35.24 -8.70
CA GLY A 19 6.29 -35.76 -8.39
C GLY A 19 7.46 -34.79 -8.57
N ILE A 20 7.81 -34.06 -7.51
CA ILE A 20 9.16 -33.52 -7.36
C ILE A 20 9.65 -33.94 -5.96
N PRO A 21 10.78 -34.65 -5.82
CA PRO A 21 11.33 -34.98 -4.51
C PRO A 21 11.86 -33.69 -3.85
N SER A 22 11.17 -33.23 -2.81
CA SER A 22 11.62 -32.09 -2.00
C SER A 22 12.81 -32.54 -1.14
N LEU A 23 14.03 -32.24 -1.59
CA LEU A 23 15.20 -32.28 -0.70
C LEU A 23 15.14 -31.06 0.22
N VAL A 24 14.53 -31.23 1.39
CA VAL A 24 14.46 -30.21 2.45
C VAL A 24 15.73 -30.31 3.29
N LEU A 25 16.68 -29.42 3.07
CA LEU A 25 17.80 -29.19 4.00
C LEU A 25 17.31 -28.32 5.18
N PRO A 26 17.54 -28.72 6.45
CA PRO A 26 17.07 -27.95 7.60
C PRO A 26 17.95 -26.71 7.81
N THR A 27 17.40 -25.52 7.54
CA THR A 27 18.05 -24.27 7.94
C THR A 27 17.72 -23.96 9.41
N ARG A 28 18.74 -24.03 10.26
CA ARG A 28 18.70 -23.58 11.66
C ARG A 28 18.46 -22.07 11.67
N HIS A 29 17.38 -21.59 12.31
CA HIS A 29 17.15 -20.16 12.50
C HIS A 29 17.44 -19.80 13.96
N ASN A 30 18.27 -18.79 14.15
CA ASN A 30 18.46 -18.14 15.45
C ASN A 30 18.53 -16.63 15.25
N SER A 31 18.05 -15.91 16.27
CA SER A 31 18.13 -14.47 16.54
C SER A 31 17.07 -13.52 15.94
N SER A 32 16.20 -13.08 16.85
CA SER A 32 15.87 -11.69 17.18
C SER A 32 16.27 -10.61 16.15
N GLY A 33 15.29 -10.16 15.38
CA GLY A 33 15.37 -8.96 14.56
C GLY A 33 14.02 -8.69 13.92
N ASN A 34 13.57 -7.43 13.93
CA ASN A 34 12.29 -6.95 13.38
C ASN A 34 11.82 -7.78 12.18
N ALA A 35 10.63 -8.37 12.30
CA ALA A 35 10.01 -9.19 11.27
C ALA A 35 9.63 -8.31 10.07
N HIS A 36 10.59 -8.07 9.19
CA HIS A 36 10.33 -7.59 7.85
C HIS A 36 9.54 -8.70 7.14
N PHE A 37 8.24 -8.50 6.90
CA PHE A 37 7.44 -9.41 6.08
C PHE A 37 8.06 -9.44 4.68
N LYS A 38 9.02 -10.33 4.45
CA LYS A 38 9.46 -10.68 3.09
C LYS A 38 8.29 -11.41 2.47
N SER A 39 7.46 -10.67 1.72
CA SER A 39 6.47 -11.26 0.84
C SER A 39 7.22 -12.10 -0.20
N LYS A 40 7.51 -13.35 0.13
CA LYS A 40 7.97 -14.33 -0.84
C LYS A 40 6.79 -14.55 -1.77
N LYS A 41 6.86 -13.98 -2.98
CA LYS A 41 5.87 -14.25 -4.02
C LYS A 41 6.04 -15.71 -4.44
N ASN A 42 4.96 -16.48 -4.39
CA ASN A 42 4.94 -17.86 -4.84
C ASN A 42 4.92 -17.86 -6.36
N VAL A 43 6.05 -17.56 -6.98
CA VAL A 43 6.19 -17.56 -8.43
C VAL A 43 6.57 -18.97 -8.86
N LEU A 44 5.68 -19.60 -9.63
CA LEU A 44 5.97 -20.85 -10.30
C LEU A 44 6.38 -20.52 -11.72
N VAL A 45 7.62 -20.85 -12.07
CA VAL A 45 8.12 -20.76 -13.44
C VAL A 45 8.17 -22.18 -13.98
N GLY A 46 7.51 -22.40 -15.10
CA GLY A 46 7.55 -23.66 -15.84
C GLY A 46 7.91 -23.40 -17.29
N THR A 47 8.25 -24.47 -18.00
CA THR A 47 8.48 -24.45 -19.43
C THR A 47 7.43 -25.33 -20.08
N THR A 48 6.99 -24.98 -21.29
CA THR A 48 6.14 -25.87 -22.12
C THR A 48 6.93 -27.12 -22.51
N ASP A 49 6.25 -28.22 -22.86
CA ASP A 49 6.86 -29.49 -23.30
C ASP A 49 7.89 -29.30 -24.44
N ASP A 50 7.60 -28.37 -25.35
CA ASP A 50 8.48 -28.00 -26.47
C ASP A 50 9.72 -27.20 -26.05
N ASN A 51 9.88 -26.88 -24.76
CA ASN A 51 10.95 -26.05 -24.18
C ASN A 51 11.17 -24.64 -24.80
N MET A 52 10.28 -24.20 -25.70
CA MET A 52 10.44 -22.96 -26.46
C MET A 52 9.87 -21.74 -25.74
N THR A 53 8.93 -21.94 -24.81
CA THR A 53 8.23 -20.86 -24.11
C THR A 53 8.33 -21.05 -22.60
N PHE A 54 8.69 -19.97 -21.89
CA PHE A 54 8.63 -19.89 -20.44
C PHE A 54 7.27 -19.37 -19.98
N VAL A 55 6.65 -20.06 -19.03
CA VAL A 55 5.36 -19.70 -18.44
C VAL A 55 5.57 -19.35 -16.98
N CYS A 56 5.12 -18.16 -16.57
CA CYS A 56 5.23 -17.67 -15.20
C CYS A 56 3.83 -17.54 -14.58
N TRP A 57 3.58 -18.29 -13.51
CA TRP A 57 2.38 -18.16 -12.69
C TRP A 57 2.71 -17.39 -11.40
N HIS A 58 2.13 -16.20 -11.24
CA HIS A 58 2.34 -15.32 -10.09
C HIS A 58 1.01 -14.92 -9.43
N PRO A 59 0.40 -15.76 -8.59
CA PRO A 59 -0.81 -15.40 -7.87
C PRO A 59 -0.53 -14.28 -6.86
N GLU A 60 -1.51 -13.42 -6.65
CA GLU A 60 -1.47 -12.44 -5.58
C GLU A 60 -1.65 -13.14 -4.22
N ILE A 61 -0.80 -12.79 -3.25
CA ILE A 61 -0.86 -13.36 -1.91
C ILE A 61 -1.60 -12.35 -1.02
N PRO A 62 -2.78 -12.69 -0.47
CA PRO A 62 -3.48 -11.82 0.45
C PRO A 62 -2.69 -11.66 1.75
N PHE A 63 -2.80 -10.48 2.37
CA PHE A 63 -2.17 -10.23 3.67
C PHE A 63 -2.86 -11.06 4.77
N PRO A 64 -2.14 -11.87 5.55
CA PRO A 64 -2.73 -12.70 6.59
C PRO A 64 -3.24 -11.86 7.77
N TYR A 65 -4.39 -12.23 8.32
CA TYR A 65 -5.04 -11.47 9.41
C TYR A 65 -4.22 -11.43 10.70
N GLU A 66 -3.48 -12.50 11.01
CA GLU A 66 -2.67 -12.64 12.23
C GLU A 66 -1.58 -11.57 12.38
N TYR A 67 -1.13 -10.98 11.25
CA TYR A 67 -0.13 -9.91 11.25
C TYR A 67 -0.75 -8.52 11.16
N SER A 68 -2.08 -8.42 11.14
CA SER A 68 -2.79 -7.14 11.20
C SER A 68 -2.88 -6.64 12.65
N LYS A 69 -2.90 -5.32 12.82
CA LYS A 69 -3.20 -4.71 14.12
C LYS A 69 -4.65 -4.23 14.12
N PRO A 70 -5.38 -4.37 15.25
CA PRO A 70 -6.71 -3.81 15.36
C PRO A 70 -6.66 -2.29 15.21
N LEU A 71 -7.69 -1.71 14.60
CA LEU A 71 -7.79 -0.26 14.46
C LEU A 71 -7.97 0.38 15.85
N PRO A 72 -7.12 1.36 16.23
CA PRO A 72 -7.28 2.05 17.51
C PRO A 72 -8.58 2.85 17.49
N ARG A 73 -9.44 2.63 18.50
CA ARG A 73 -10.66 3.43 18.68
C ARG A 73 -10.31 4.72 19.40
N LYS A 74 -10.69 5.87 18.83
CA LYS A 74 -10.50 7.21 19.42
C LYS A 74 -11.51 7.47 20.56
N LEU A 75 -11.56 6.59 21.55
CA LEU A 75 -12.48 6.73 22.68
C LEU A 75 -12.25 7.98 23.55
N PRO A 76 -11.02 8.44 23.86
CA PRO A 76 -10.85 9.55 24.80
C PRO A 76 -11.38 10.88 24.24
N GLU A 77 -11.17 11.17 22.96
CA GLU A 77 -11.69 12.40 22.30
C GLU A 77 -13.24 12.42 22.24
N ILE A 78 -13.86 11.24 22.17
CA ILE A 78 -15.32 11.08 22.20
C ILE A 78 -15.86 11.16 23.64
N GLN A 79 -15.10 10.69 24.63
CA GLN A 79 -15.51 10.71 26.05
C GLN A 79 -15.34 12.09 26.69
N GLU A 80 -14.33 12.85 26.31
CA GLU A 80 -14.12 14.23 26.79
C GLU A 80 -15.22 15.19 26.31
N ALA A 81 -15.84 14.89 25.17
CA ALA A 81 -16.96 15.64 24.66
C ALA A 81 -18.29 14.94 24.98
N GLU A 82 -18.99 15.47 25.98
CA GLU A 82 -20.34 15.08 26.39
C GLU A 82 -21.35 15.01 25.22
N SER A 83 -21.08 15.70 24.11
CA SER A 83 -21.86 15.66 22.87
C SER A 83 -20.96 15.82 21.63
N PRO A 84 -21.24 15.14 20.51
CA PRO A 84 -20.48 15.27 19.26
C PRO A 84 -20.42 16.70 18.71
N MET A 85 -21.42 17.55 18.99
CA MET A 85 -21.40 18.96 18.59
C MET A 85 -20.37 19.79 19.37
N LYS A 86 -20.06 19.38 20.62
CA LYS A 86 -19.11 20.08 21.50
C LYS A 86 -17.67 19.92 21.01
N VAL A 87 -17.32 18.78 20.39
CA VAL A 87 -16.00 18.54 19.76
C VAL A 87 -15.70 19.59 18.69
N GLN A 88 -16.66 19.85 17.80
CA GLN A 88 -16.48 20.81 16.70
C GLN A 88 -16.26 22.24 17.22
N HIS A 89 -17.00 22.61 18.27
CA HIS A 89 -16.86 23.93 18.89
C HIS A 89 -15.47 24.14 19.51
N LEU A 90 -14.96 23.15 20.25
CA LEU A 90 -13.63 23.21 20.85
C LEU A 90 -12.52 23.31 19.80
N LEU A 91 -12.66 22.63 18.66
CA LEU A 91 -11.71 22.74 17.56
C LEU A 91 -11.74 24.16 16.95
N ALA A 92 -12.93 24.69 16.71
CA ALA A 92 -13.10 26.04 16.17
C ALA A 92 -12.52 27.11 17.11
N GLU A 93 -12.73 26.95 18.43
CA GLU A 93 -12.17 27.85 19.44
C GLU A 93 -10.64 27.81 19.46
N LYS A 94 -10.02 26.63 19.39
CA LYS A 94 -8.56 26.47 19.29
C LYS A 94 -7.98 27.14 18.04
N LEU A 95 -8.69 27.06 16.92
CA LEU A 95 -8.27 27.68 15.65
C LEU A 95 -8.50 29.20 15.64
N ARG A 96 -9.48 29.70 16.41
CA ARG A 96 -9.78 31.14 16.50
C ARG A 96 -8.58 31.97 16.97
N LEU A 97 -7.73 31.39 17.81
CA LEU A 97 -6.54 32.06 18.36
C LEU A 97 -5.37 32.16 17.36
N ARG A 98 -5.48 31.57 16.16
CA ARG A 98 -4.41 31.53 15.16
C ARG A 98 -4.92 31.90 13.76
N PRO A 99 -5.17 33.19 13.49
CA PRO A 99 -5.70 33.63 12.19
C PRO A 99 -4.73 33.35 11.03
N ASP A 100 -3.42 33.47 11.26
CA ASP A 100 -2.37 33.23 10.26
C ASP A 100 -1.96 31.76 10.14
N GLY A 101 -2.60 30.87 10.92
CA GLY A 101 -2.32 29.43 10.94
C GLY A 101 -1.16 29.02 11.87
N PRO A 102 -0.66 27.78 11.74
CA PRO A 102 0.44 27.25 12.54
C PRO A 102 1.77 27.92 12.20
N THR A 103 2.67 28.00 13.18
CA THR A 103 3.97 28.65 13.01
C THR A 103 4.89 27.80 12.12
N ASN A 104 5.76 28.43 11.33
CA ASN A 104 6.74 27.73 10.48
C ASN A 104 7.61 26.71 11.24
N GLN A 105 7.88 26.95 12.53
CA GLN A 105 8.58 26.00 13.40
C GLN A 105 7.75 24.76 13.73
N GLU A 106 6.45 24.93 13.97
CA GLU A 106 5.53 23.81 14.19
C GLU A 106 5.42 22.96 12.93
N LEU A 107 5.33 23.59 11.76
CA LEU A 107 5.36 22.90 10.47
C LEU A 107 6.66 22.12 10.27
N ALA A 108 7.81 22.70 10.61
CA ALA A 108 9.09 22.01 10.55
C ALA A 108 9.10 20.75 11.44
N ASN A 109 8.56 20.85 12.65
CA ASN A 109 8.53 19.75 13.61
C ASN A 109 7.55 18.63 13.20
N ILE A 110 6.34 18.98 12.75
CA ILE A 110 5.31 17.99 12.34
C ILE A 110 5.77 17.19 11.13
N PHE A 111 6.38 17.86 10.14
CA PHE A 111 6.80 17.23 8.89
C PHE A 111 8.24 16.71 8.93
N PHE A 112 8.95 16.85 10.05
CA PHE A 112 10.37 16.52 10.17
C PHE A 112 11.22 17.17 9.05
N THR A 113 10.96 18.44 8.77
CA THR A 113 11.64 19.22 7.73
C THR A 113 12.46 20.37 8.34
N THR A 114 13.25 21.05 7.52
CA THR A 114 14.00 22.23 7.97
C THR A 114 13.15 23.50 7.89
N LYS A 115 13.43 24.46 8.78
CA LYS A 115 12.72 25.76 8.85
C LYS A 115 12.75 26.56 7.54
N HIS A 116 13.78 26.39 6.72
CA HIS A 116 14.01 27.16 5.49
C HIS A 116 13.03 26.81 4.36
N ARG A 117 12.38 25.64 4.42
CA ARG A 117 11.41 25.22 3.41
C ARG A 117 10.13 26.06 3.43
N TRP A 118 9.76 26.58 4.60
CA TRP A 118 8.48 27.22 4.88
C TRP A 118 8.49 28.75 4.67
N PHE A 119 9.67 29.35 4.45
CA PHE A 119 9.77 30.75 4.06
C PHE A 119 9.43 30.95 2.57
N PRO A 120 8.79 32.07 2.21
CA PRO A 120 8.46 32.37 0.81
C PRO A 120 9.75 32.48 -0.02
N LYS A 121 9.74 31.86 -1.20
CA LYS A 121 10.85 31.90 -2.15
C LYS A 121 10.45 32.68 -3.40
N PRO A 122 11.28 33.63 -3.87
CA PRO A 122 10.99 34.41 -5.08
C PRO A 122 10.96 33.53 -6.34
N GLU A 123 11.72 32.43 -6.35
CA GLU A 123 11.77 31.45 -7.45
C GLU A 123 10.41 30.88 -7.84
N LYS A 124 9.46 30.80 -6.89
CA LYS A 124 8.11 30.30 -7.17
C LYS A 124 7.36 31.15 -8.21
N ARG A 125 7.78 32.41 -8.43
CA ARG A 125 7.21 33.29 -9.45
C ARG A 125 7.54 32.85 -10.88
N TYR A 126 8.65 32.14 -11.08
CA TYR A 126 9.12 31.71 -12.40
C TYR A 126 8.67 30.28 -12.76
N LYS A 127 7.87 29.65 -11.91
CA LYS A 127 7.34 28.31 -12.18
C LYS A 127 6.33 28.38 -13.32
N LYS A 128 6.44 27.44 -14.26
CA LYS A 128 5.50 27.30 -15.35
C LYS A 128 4.15 26.88 -14.75
N PRO A 129 3.06 27.64 -14.94
CA PRO A 129 1.76 27.30 -14.36
C PRO A 129 1.17 26.03 -14.96
N ASN A 130 1.43 25.79 -16.25
CA ASN A 130 0.89 24.65 -17.00
C ASN A 130 2.05 23.78 -17.48
N GLU A 131 2.52 22.87 -16.63
CA GLU A 131 3.47 21.82 -17.04
C GLU A 131 2.71 20.73 -17.81
N PRO A 132 3.27 20.19 -18.91
CA PRO A 132 2.62 19.13 -19.67
C PRO A 132 2.47 17.88 -18.79
N LYS A 133 1.25 17.37 -18.70
CA LYS A 133 0.94 16.15 -17.95
C LYS A 133 1.35 14.94 -18.77
N ASP A 134 2.21 14.10 -18.22
CA ASP A 134 2.78 12.92 -18.90
C ASP A 134 1.74 11.82 -19.22
N ARG A 135 0.67 11.72 -18.44
CA ARG A 135 -0.42 10.74 -18.66
C ARG A 135 -1.74 11.46 -18.97
N GLU A 136 -2.24 11.27 -20.18
CA GLU A 136 -3.47 11.92 -20.72
C GLU A 136 -4.79 11.47 -20.05
N ARG A 137 -4.78 10.48 -19.16
CA ARG A 137 -5.98 10.05 -18.42
C ARG A 137 -5.80 10.17 -16.91
N LEU A 138 -6.17 11.35 -16.40
CA LEU A 138 -6.68 11.61 -15.05
C LEU A 138 -7.33 12.99 -15.04
#